data_AF-A0A428W1A9-F1
#
_entry.id   AF-A0A428W1A9-F1
#
_cell.length_a   1.000
_cell.length_b   1.000
_cell.length_c   1.000
_cell.angle_alpha   90.00
_cell.angle_beta   90.00
_cell.angle_gamma   90.00
#
_symmetry.space_group_name_H-M   'P 1'
#
loop_
_entity.id
_entity.type
_entity.pdbx_description
1 polymer ?
#
loop_
_entity_poly.entity_id
_entity_poly.type
_entity_poly.pdbx_seq_one_letter_code
_entity_poly.pdbx_strand_id
1 'polypeptide(L)'
;MERSVAERATAEQLAISVREAIMRLNRRLRQARAVGDLTFSQLSALTSLQLAGALTPRELADTERVQPPTMTKIVGKLEDRGLVART
;
A
#
# COMPACT_ATOMS: atom_id res chain seq x y z
N MET A 1 11.92 -35.96 -12.71
CA MET A 1 12.48 -34.72 -12.13
C MET A 1 12.45 -33.54 -13.11
N GLU A 2 12.83 -33.71 -14.38
CA GLU A 2 12.93 -32.60 -15.36
C GLU A 2 11.63 -31.81 -15.59
N ARG A 3 10.47 -32.48 -15.66
CA ARG A 3 9.17 -31.81 -15.85
C ARG A 3 8.83 -30.81 -14.72
N SER A 4 9.21 -31.14 -13.48
CA SER A 4 8.98 -30.27 -12.31
C SER A 4 9.93 -29.07 -12.26
N VAL A 5 11.11 -29.16 -12.89
CA VAL A 5 12.09 -28.06 -12.95
C VAL A 5 11.68 -27.05 -14.02
N ALA A 6 11.25 -27.53 -15.19
CA ALA A 6 10.73 -26.67 -16.27
C ALA A 6 9.48 -25.88 -15.83
N GLU A 7 8.55 -26.52 -15.11
CA GLU A 7 7.32 -25.89 -14.62
C GLU A 7 7.58 -24.84 -13.52
N ARG A 8 8.56 -25.09 -12.63
CA ARG A 8 9.04 -24.07 -11.67
C ARG A 8 9.74 -22.91 -12.37
N ALA A 9 10.57 -23.19 -13.37
CA ALA A 9 11.22 -22.14 -14.17
C ALA A 9 10.18 -21.24 -14.87
N THR A 10 9.07 -21.80 -15.36
CA THR A 10 7.96 -21.01 -15.91
C THR A 10 7.20 -20.22 -14.85
N ALA A 11 6.94 -20.81 -13.67
CA ALA A 11 6.28 -20.10 -12.57
C ALA A 11 7.14 -18.94 -12.03
N GLU A 12 8.46 -19.13 -11.94
CA GLU A 12 9.42 -18.09 -11.56
C GLU A 12 9.46 -16.96 -12.59
N GLN A 13 9.54 -17.31 -13.88
CA GLN A 13 9.48 -16.33 -14.98
C GLN A 13 8.17 -15.54 -14.97
N LEU A 14 7.04 -16.23 -14.73
CA LEU A 14 5.73 -15.59 -14.62
C LEU A 14 5.70 -14.64 -13.41
N ALA A 15 6.16 -15.07 -12.24
CA ALA A 15 6.20 -14.23 -11.04
C ALA A 15 7.06 -12.97 -11.26
N ILE A 16 8.19 -13.09 -11.96
CA ILE A 16 9.03 -11.95 -12.35
C ILE A 16 8.24 -11.00 -13.27
N SER A 17 7.62 -11.52 -14.33
CA SER A 17 6.88 -10.70 -15.29
C SER A 17 5.69 -9.95 -14.65
N VAL A 18 4.97 -10.62 -13.75
CA VAL A 18 3.84 -10.04 -13.01
C VAL A 18 4.33 -8.96 -12.05
N ARG A 19 5.40 -9.23 -11.29
CA ARG A 19 6.01 -8.23 -10.40
C ARG A 19 6.42 -6.98 -11.18
N GLU A 20 7.04 -7.14 -12.34
CA GLU A 20 7.41 -6.00 -13.19
C GLU A 20 6.19 -5.23 -13.71
N ALA A 21 5.15 -5.92 -14.17
CA ALA A 21 3.92 -5.30 -14.64
C ALA A 21 3.25 -4.47 -13.53
N ILE A 22 3.16 -5.03 -12.32
CA ILE A 22 2.61 -4.35 -11.13
C ILE A 22 3.45 -3.13 -10.76
N MET A 23 4.78 -3.23 -10.77
CA MET A 23 5.66 -2.10 -10.45
C MET A 23 5.55 -0.98 -11.49
N ARG A 24 5.48 -1.32 -12.78
CA ARG A 24 5.27 -0.35 -13.87
C ARG A 24 3.92 0.36 -13.74
N LEU A 25 2.86 -0.39 -13.43
CA LEU A 25 1.52 0.16 -13.21
C LEU A 25 1.50 1.12 -12.00
N ASN A 26 2.02 0.68 -10.85
CA ASN A 26 2.11 1.51 -9.65
C ASN A 26 2.87 2.81 -9.89
N ARG A 27 3.95 2.77 -10.69
CA ARG A 27 4.70 3.98 -11.06
C ARG A 27 3.85 4.95 -11.88
N ARG A 28 3.10 4.46 -12.87
CA ARG A 28 2.19 5.29 -13.68
C ARG A 28 1.09 5.92 -12.83
N LEU A 29 0.48 5.15 -11.93
CA LEU A 29 -0.55 5.67 -11.01
C LEU A 29 -0.01 6.78 -10.10
N ARG A 30 1.24 6.66 -9.63
CA ARG A 30 1.89 7.71 -8.83
C ARG A 30 2.22 8.96 -9.65
N GLN A 31 2.60 8.80 -10.92
CA GLN A 31 2.91 9.91 -11.82
C GLN A 31 1.68 10.67 -12.31
N ALA A 32 0.52 10.02 -12.40
CA ALA A 32 -0.72 10.62 -12.85
C ALA A 32 -1.44 11.47 -11.78
N ARG A 33 -0.93 11.54 -10.54
CA ARG A 33 -1.54 12.34 -9.47
C ARG A 33 -1.24 13.82 -9.61
N ALA A 34 -2.22 14.65 -9.27
CA ALA A 34 -2.03 16.08 -9.21
C ALA A 34 -1.15 16.47 -8.01
N VAL A 35 -0.37 17.53 -8.17
CA VAL A 35 0.39 18.13 -7.06
C VAL A 35 -0.60 18.64 -6.01
N GLY A 36 -0.46 18.20 -4.76
CA GLY A 36 -1.36 18.56 -3.66
C GLY A 36 -2.38 17.46 -3.29
N ASP A 37 -2.49 16.40 -4.09
CA ASP A 37 -3.28 15.23 -3.73
C ASP A 37 -2.73 14.51 -2.49
N LEU A 38 -3.56 13.64 -1.90
CA LEU A 38 -3.09 12.68 -0.89
C LEU A 38 -1.86 11.93 -1.41
N THR A 39 -0.95 11.54 -0.52
CA THR A 39 0.09 10.57 -0.88
C THR A 39 -0.52 9.17 -1.04
N PHE A 40 0.20 8.23 -1.65
CA PHE A 40 -0.32 6.86 -1.79
C PHE A 40 -0.52 6.22 -0.42
N SER A 41 0.41 6.43 0.52
CA SER A 41 0.31 5.91 1.89
C SER A 41 -0.84 6.53 2.67
N GLN A 42 -1.16 7.80 2.44
CA GLN A 42 -2.35 8.45 3.02
C GLN A 42 -3.64 7.85 2.47
N LEU A 43 -3.73 7.63 1.15
CA LEU A 43 -4.91 6.98 0.56
C LEU A 43 -5.06 5.53 1.05
N SER A 44 -3.95 4.80 1.13
CA SER A 44 -3.92 3.41 1.62
C SER A 44 -4.45 3.34 3.05
N ALA A 45 -3.93 4.19 3.94
CA ALA A 45 -4.39 4.27 5.33
C ALA A 45 -5.89 4.60 5.44
N LEU A 46 -6.41 5.54 4.64
CA LEU A 46 -7.86 5.82 4.58
C LEU A 46 -8.66 4.61 4.09
N THR A 47 -8.15 3.90 3.10
CA THR A 47 -8.79 2.69 2.56
C THR A 47 -8.83 1.58 3.61
N SER A 48 -7.75 1.39 4.36
CA SER A 48 -7.71 0.42 5.45
C SER A 48 -8.68 0.76 6.57
N LEU A 49 -8.79 2.04 6.96
CA LEU A 49 -9.80 2.49 7.92
C LEU A 49 -11.23 2.31 7.38
N GLN A 50 -11.45 2.55 6.10
CA GLN A 50 -12.75 2.33 5.47
C GLN A 50 -13.17 0.85 5.46
N LEU A 51 -12.21 -0.06 5.26
CA LEU A 51 -12.48 -1.50 5.16
C LEU A 51 -12.55 -2.19 6.53
N ALA A 52 -11.65 -1.84 7.45
CA ALA A 52 -11.53 -2.46 8.75
C ALA A 52 -12.29 -1.72 9.87
N GLY A 53 -12.75 -0.50 9.61
CA GLY A 53 -13.36 0.37 10.60
C GLY A 53 -12.34 1.14 11.43
N ALA A 54 -12.74 1.57 12.62
CA ALA A 54 -11.87 2.30 13.54
C ALA A 54 -10.73 1.39 14.01
N LEU A 55 -9.49 1.81 13.73
CA LEU A 55 -8.27 1.12 14.17
C LEU A 55 -7.44 2.06 15.04
N THR A 56 -6.74 1.50 16.03
CA THR A 56 -5.69 2.24 16.72
C THR A 56 -4.53 2.53 15.76
N PRO A 57 -3.71 3.57 16.03
CA PRO A 57 -2.53 3.85 15.19
C PRO A 57 -1.55 2.68 15.06
N ARG A 58 -1.48 1.80 16.08
CA ARG A 58 -0.64 0.59 16.04
C ARG A 58 -1.24 -0.46 15.09
N GLU A 59 -2.51 -0.79 15.23
CA GLU A 59 -3.18 -1.76 14.35
C GLU A 59 -3.18 -1.30 12.89
N LEU A 60 -3.36 0.00 12.67
CA LEU A 60 -3.27 0.58 11.34
C LEU A 60 -1.84 0.50 10.78
N ALA A 61 -0.81 0.70 11.62
CA ALA A 61 0.58 0.53 11.21
C ALA A 61 0.88 -0.93 10.81
N ASP A 62 0.38 -1.89 11.59
CA ASP A 62 0.55 -3.32 11.32
C ASP A 62 -0.17 -3.73 10.03
N THR A 63 -1.40 -3.23 9.82
CA THR A 63 -2.21 -3.45 8.60
C THR A 63 -1.50 -2.92 7.36
N GLU A 64 -0.95 -1.70 7.45
CA GLU A 64 -0.23 -1.04 6.36
C GLU A 64 1.22 -1.52 6.23
N ARG A 65 1.68 -2.41 7.13
CA ARG A 65 3.05 -2.93 7.21
C ARG A 65 4.10 -1.81 7.22
N VAL A 66 3.84 -0.77 8.00
CA VAL A 66 4.78 0.34 8.23
C VAL A 66 5.12 0.46 9.72
N GLN A 67 6.19 1.19 10.02
CA GLN A 67 6.56 1.44 11.40
C GLN A 67 5.54 2.37 12.09
N PRO A 68 5.21 2.15 13.38
CA PRO A 68 4.24 2.99 14.09
C PRO A 68 4.51 4.50 14.02
N PRO A 69 5.76 5.01 14.16
CA PRO A 69 6.03 6.44 14.02
C PRO A 69 5.69 7.00 12.62
N THR A 70 5.81 6.18 11.58
CA THR A 70 5.41 6.55 10.21
C THR A 70 3.90 6.67 10.12
N MET A 71 3.17 5.71 10.68
CA MET A 71 1.71 5.74 10.68
C MET A 71 1.17 6.95 11.45
N THR A 72 1.72 7.26 12.63
CA THR A 72 1.32 8.44 13.39
C THR A 72 1.47 9.73 12.58
N LYS A 73 2.56 9.87 11.79
CA LYS A 73 2.74 11.02 10.89
C LYS A 73 1.70 11.06 9.77
N ILE A 74 1.36 9.90 9.19
CA ILE A 74 0.32 9.79 8.15
C ILE A 74 -1.03 10.21 8.71
N VAL A 75 -1.43 9.63 9.85
CA VAL A 75 -2.69 9.93 10.54
C VAL A 75 -2.77 11.40 10.89
N GLY A 76 -1.72 11.99 11.48
CA GLY A 76 -1.69 13.43 11.76
C GLY A 76 -1.91 14.29 10.51
N LYS A 77 -1.32 13.93 9.37
CA LYS A 77 -1.56 14.66 8.11
C LYS A 77 -2.95 14.45 7.52
N LEU A 78 -3.62 13.34 7.83
CA LEU A 78 -5.02 13.11 7.45
C LEU A 78 -5.97 13.89 8.37
N GLU A 79 -5.65 14.00 9.65
CA GLU A 79 -6.38 14.83 10.62
C GLU A 79 -6.25 16.32 10.31
N ASP A 80 -5.05 16.81 9.97
CA ASP A 80 -4.80 18.18 9.52
C ASP A 80 -5.72 18.56 8.32
N ARG A 81 -6.13 17.56 7.53
CA ARG A 81 -7.02 17.70 6.37
C ARG A 81 -8.49 17.44 6.68
N GLY A 82 -8.85 17.10 7.92
CA GLY A 82 -10.21 16.77 8.33
C GLY A 82 -10.74 15.46 7.73
N LEU A 83 -9.86 14.55 7.31
CA LEU A 83 -10.26 13.29 6.65
C LEU A 83 -10.41 12.12 7.62
N VAL A 84 -9.85 12.24 8.83
CA VAL A 84 -10.02 11.28 9.93
C VAL A 84 -10.14 12.05 11.24
N ALA A 85 -10.69 11.40 12.27
CA ALA A 85 -10.77 11.93 13.61
C ALA A 85 -10.38 10.84 14.63
N ARG A 86 -9.85 11.26 15.78
CA ARG A 86 -9.64 10.38 16.94
C ARG A 86 -10.87 10.46 17.84
N THR A 87 -11.31 9.31 18.31
CA THR A 87 -12.42 9.15 19.26
C THR A 87 -11.93 8.40 20.48
#